data_AF-A0A2Z4IUP2-F1
#
_entry.id   AF-A0A2Z4IUP2-F1
#
_cell.length_a   1.000
_cell.length_b   1.000
_cell.length_c   1.000
_cell.angle_alpha   90.00
_cell.angle_beta   90.00
_cell.angle_gamma   90.00
#
_symmetry.space_group_name_H-M   'P 1'
#
loop_
_entity.id
_entity.type
_entity.pdbx_description
1 polymer ?
#
loop_
_entity_poly.entity_id
_entity_poly.type
_entity_poly.pdbx_seq_one_letter_code
_entity_poly.pdbx_strand_id
1 'polypeptide(L)'
;MVAFAVVLARLTLQPSPASEALTHSNLHPGSSIQAYLDQPQLRDAVKQIGGNLLLGVPFGVLVPMIAPRARGILRVLLLTATVMLMVELAQGAMVTGRAFDIDDVILNTTGALAGYLLLGRRLGRALHARR
;
A
#
# COMPACT_ATOMS: atom_id res chain seq x y z
N MET A 1 25.91 22.62 23.99
CA MET A 1 25.80 21.51 23.02
C MET A 1 25.35 20.19 23.67
N VAL A 2 25.96 19.75 24.77
CA VAL A 2 25.58 18.49 25.45
C VAL A 2 24.13 18.52 26.01
N ALA A 3 23.70 19.63 26.62
CA ALA A 3 22.33 19.76 27.13
C ALA A 3 21.25 19.66 26.03
N PHE A 4 21.51 20.22 24.85
CA PHE A 4 20.63 20.12 23.69
C PHE A 4 20.55 18.69 23.15
N ALA A 5 21.68 17.97 23.10
CA ALA A 5 21.70 16.56 22.72
C ALA A 5 20.96 15.67 23.73
N VAL A 6 21.05 15.97 25.03
CA VAL A 6 20.31 15.25 26.08
C VAL A 6 18.81 15.52 25.98
N VAL A 7 18.38 16.75 25.70
CA VAL A 7 16.96 17.07 25.48
C VAL A 7 16.43 16.41 24.20
N LEU A 8 17.21 16.42 23.11
CA LEU A 8 16.83 15.74 21.87
C LEU A 8 16.73 14.23 22.08
N ALA A 9 17.70 13.63 22.77
CA ALA A 9 17.68 12.21 23.13
C ALA A 9 16.49 11.86 24.04
N ARG A 10 16.11 12.73 24.99
CA ARG A 10 14.92 12.52 25.83
C ARG A 10 13.62 12.67 25.04
N LEU A 11 13.57 13.56 24.06
CA LEU A 11 12.41 13.75 23.17
C LEU A 11 12.28 12.64 22.13
N THR A 12 13.38 11.99 21.73
CA THR A 12 13.38 10.89 20.74
C THR A 12 13.36 9.49 21.36
N LEU A 13 13.83 9.33 22.60
CA LEU A 13 13.99 8.03 23.28
C LEU A 13 13.07 7.84 24.49
N GLN A 14 12.13 8.76 24.77
CA GLN A 14 11.04 8.44 25.68
C GLN A 14 9.96 7.68 24.90
N PRO A 15 9.75 6.38 25.14
CA PRO A 15 8.61 5.69 24.57
C PRO A 15 7.38 6.27 25.26
N SER A 16 6.46 6.83 24.47
CA SER A 16 5.11 7.06 24.95
C SER A 16 4.52 5.68 25.30
N PRO A 17 4.09 5.42 26.56
CA PRO A 17 3.52 4.14 26.98
C PRO A 17 2.21 3.79 26.25
N ALA A 18 1.71 4.69 25.39
CA ALA A 18 0.55 4.48 24.54
C ALA A 18 0.87 3.80 23.18
N SER A 19 2.14 3.54 22.87
CA SER A 19 2.56 2.97 21.57
C SER A 19 2.90 1.47 21.58
N GLU A 20 2.78 0.78 22.71
CA GLU A 20 3.00 -0.68 22.78
C GLU A 20 1.78 -1.53 22.39
N ALA A 21 0.58 -0.95 22.26
CA ALA A 21 -0.64 -1.75 22.07
C ALA A 21 -1.06 -1.99 20.61
N LEU A 22 -0.40 -1.42 19.60
CA LEU A 22 -0.83 -1.48 18.18
C LEU A 22 0.31 -1.67 17.15
N THR A 23 1.50 -2.10 17.57
CA THR A 23 2.65 -2.36 16.68
C THR A 23 2.77 -3.85 16.33
N HIS A 24 1.67 -4.45 15.87
CA HIS A 24 1.69 -5.81 15.33
C HIS A 24 1.53 -5.76 13.82
N SER A 25 2.46 -6.39 13.10
CA SER A 25 2.32 -6.64 11.66
C SER A 25 1.02 -7.42 11.42
N ASN A 26 0.16 -6.90 10.55
CA ASN A 26 -1.04 -7.60 10.15
C ASN A 26 -0.73 -8.57 9.01
N LEU A 27 -0.81 -9.86 9.32
CA LEU A 27 -0.69 -10.97 8.37
C LEU A 27 -2.03 -11.65 8.09
N HIS A 28 -3.11 -11.22 8.74
CA HIS A 28 -4.44 -11.82 8.64
C HIS A 28 -5.31 -10.98 7.69
N PRO A 29 -5.65 -11.52 6.50
CA PRO A 29 -6.53 -10.81 5.57
C PRO A 29 -7.90 -10.52 6.21
N GLY A 30 -8.35 -9.28 6.08
CA GLY A 30 -9.64 -8.77 6.51
C GLY A 30 -9.66 -8.12 7.89
N SER A 31 -8.63 -8.25 8.72
CA SER A 31 -8.64 -7.69 10.08
C SER A 31 -8.51 -6.16 10.08
N SER A 32 -7.69 -5.58 9.21
CA SER A 32 -7.58 -4.12 9.12
C SER A 32 -8.80 -3.51 8.47
N ILE A 33 -9.38 -4.19 7.47
CA ILE A 33 -10.65 -3.75 6.87
C ILE A 33 -11.77 -3.72 7.92
N GLN A 34 -11.88 -4.75 8.77
CA GLN A 34 -12.85 -4.75 9.87
C GLN A 34 -12.56 -3.62 10.87
N ALA A 35 -11.30 -3.45 11.27
CA ALA A 35 -10.91 -2.36 12.17
C ALA A 35 -11.20 -0.96 11.59
N TYR A 36 -11.12 -0.79 10.27
CA TYR A 36 -11.51 0.45 9.59
C TYR A 36 -13.03 0.64 9.61
N LEU A 37 -13.80 -0.40 9.33
CA LEU A 37 -15.27 -0.34 9.33
C LEU A 37 -15.87 -0.15 10.72
N ASP A 38 -15.21 -0.64 11.76
CA ASP A 38 -15.64 -0.50 13.16
C ASP A 38 -15.30 0.88 13.75
N GLN A 39 -14.56 1.73 13.03
CA GLN A 39 -14.30 3.10 13.47
C GLN A 39 -15.58 3.94 13.41
N PRO A 40 -15.90 4.70 14.46
CA PRO A 40 -17.10 5.54 14.50
C PRO A 40 -17.10 6.61 13.39
N GLN A 41 -15.93 6.98 12.87
CA GLN A 41 -15.78 7.89 11.74
C GLN A 41 -15.64 7.13 10.41
N LEU A 42 -16.77 6.82 9.77
CA LEU A 42 -16.82 6.24 8.41
C LEU A 42 -15.92 6.95 7.39
N ARG A 43 -15.68 8.24 7.57
CA ARG A 43 -14.84 9.07 6.70
C ARG A 43 -13.39 8.60 6.68
N ASP A 44 -12.87 8.11 7.81
CA ASP A 44 -11.49 7.65 7.91
C ASP A 44 -11.33 6.24 7.36
N ALA A 45 -12.33 5.38 7.54
CA ALA A 45 -12.43 4.08 6.88
C ALA A 45 -12.40 4.21 5.34
N VAL A 46 -13.24 5.10 4.79
CA VAL A 46 -13.31 5.36 3.34
C VAL A 46 -12.00 5.93 2.82
N LYS A 47 -11.33 6.82 3.56
CA LYS A 47 -10.03 7.35 3.15
C LYS A 47 -8.96 6.27 3.09
N GLN A 48 -8.91 5.35 4.07
CA GLN A 48 -7.89 4.30 4.11
C GLN A 48 -8.13 3.26 3.02
N ILE A 49 -9.35 2.69 2.98
CA ILE A 49 -9.72 1.69 1.98
C ILE A 49 -9.65 2.27 0.57
N GLY A 50 -10.26 3.44 0.37
CA GLY A 50 -10.28 4.13 -0.92
C GLY A 50 -8.90 4.62 -1.33
N GLY A 51 -8.08 5.10 -0.39
CA GLY A 51 -6.72 5.55 -0.64
C GLY A 51 -5.84 4.42 -1.17
N ASN A 52 -5.83 3.28 -0.48
CA ASN A 52 -5.05 2.11 -0.92
C ASN A 52 -5.56 1.52 -2.23
N LEU A 53 -6.88 1.53 -2.46
CA LEU A 53 -7.43 1.15 -3.75
C LEU A 53 -6.97 2.09 -4.87
N LEU A 54 -7.01 3.41 -4.66
CA LEU A 54 -6.62 4.40 -5.66
C LEU A 54 -5.12 4.37 -5.95
N LEU A 55 -4.27 4.11 -4.95
CA LEU A 55 -2.82 3.97 -5.12
C LEU A 55 -2.45 2.80 -6.05
N GLY A 56 -3.27 1.75 -6.08
CA GLY A 56 -3.11 0.62 -6.99
C GLY A 56 -3.43 0.92 -8.46
N VAL A 57 -4.35 1.84 -8.73
CA VAL A 57 -4.89 2.10 -10.09
C VAL A 57 -3.78 2.45 -11.11
N PRO A 58 -2.84 3.38 -10.83
CA PRO A 58 -1.76 3.71 -11.75
C PRO A 58 -0.91 2.49 -12.16
N PHE A 59 -0.65 1.55 -11.25
CA PHE A 59 0.11 0.33 -11.57
C PHE A 59 -0.63 -0.54 -12.59
N GLY A 60 -1.94 -0.70 -12.42
CA GLY A 60 -2.81 -1.39 -13.37
C GLY A 60 -2.75 -0.82 -14.79
N VAL A 61 -2.57 0.49 -14.89
CA VAL A 61 -2.43 1.21 -16.16
C VAL A 61 -1.02 1.09 -16.73
N LEU A 62 0.00 1.33 -15.91
CA LEU A 62 1.40 1.44 -16.34
C LEU A 62 2.02 0.09 -16.69
N VAL A 63 1.78 -0.97 -15.92
CA VAL A 63 2.40 -2.30 -16.13
C VAL A 63 2.22 -2.82 -17.57
N PRO A 64 1.01 -2.86 -18.17
CA PRO A 64 0.85 -3.31 -19.55
C PRO A 64 1.44 -2.36 -20.61
N MET A 65 1.70 -1.10 -20.25
CA MET A 65 2.32 -0.09 -21.12
C MET A 65 3.85 -0.23 -21.13
N ILE A 66 4.48 -0.47 -19.98
CA ILE A 66 5.94 -0.59 -19.87
C ILE A 66 6.44 -2.02 -20.17
N ALA A 67 5.63 -3.02 -19.82
CA ALA A 67 5.97 -4.43 -19.94
C ALA A 67 5.01 -5.13 -20.91
N PRO A 68 5.20 -4.99 -22.24
CA PRO A 68 4.33 -5.62 -23.24
C PRO A 68 4.27 -7.15 -23.15
N ARG A 69 5.30 -7.79 -22.58
CA ARG A 69 5.30 -9.24 -22.32
C ARG A 69 4.48 -9.62 -21.09
N ALA A 70 4.14 -8.66 -20.23
CA ALA A 70 3.38 -8.84 -18.99
C ALA A 70 1.92 -8.36 -19.07
N ARG A 71 1.36 -8.17 -20.27
CA ARG A 71 -0.01 -7.68 -20.48
C ARG A 71 -1.11 -8.60 -19.95
N GLY A 72 -0.81 -9.85 -19.59
CA GLY A 72 -1.82 -10.77 -19.05
C GLY A 72 -2.28 -10.33 -17.67
N ILE A 73 -3.58 -10.42 -17.40
CA ILE A 73 -4.18 -9.97 -16.12
C ILE A 73 -3.45 -10.55 -14.91
N LEU A 74 -3.13 -11.85 -14.93
CA LEU A 74 -2.41 -12.51 -13.85
C LEU A 74 -0.99 -11.94 -13.66
N ARG A 75 -0.28 -11.62 -14.75
CA ARG A 75 1.06 -11.02 -14.65
C ARG A 75 1.00 -9.60 -14.09
N VAL A 76 0.02 -8.81 -14.48
CA VAL A 76 -0.20 -7.47 -13.92
C VAL A 76 -0.47 -7.55 -12.42
N LEU A 77 -1.36 -8.47 -12.01
CA LEU A 77 -1.67 -8.67 -10.59
C LEU A 77 -0.46 -9.17 -9.80
N LEU A 78 0.26 -10.19 -10.28
CA LEU A 78 1.43 -10.71 -9.59
C LEU A 78 2.55 -9.69 -9.47
N LEU A 79 2.84 -8.94 -10.54
CA LEU A 79 3.83 -7.86 -10.50
C LEU A 79 3.41 -6.77 -9.52
N THR A 80 2.14 -6.36 -9.56
CA THR A 80 1.65 -5.32 -8.66
C THR A 80 1.67 -5.80 -7.22
N ALA A 81 1.15 -7.00 -6.93
CA ALA A 81 1.19 -7.58 -5.59
C ALA A 81 2.61 -7.72 -5.06
N THR A 82 3.57 -8.13 -5.90
CA THR A 82 4.99 -8.23 -5.52
C THR A 82 5.55 -6.86 -5.17
N VAL A 83 5.30 -5.84 -5.99
CA VAL A 83 5.77 -4.47 -5.72
C VAL A 83 5.13 -3.92 -4.44
N MET A 84 3.81 -4.09 -4.27
CA MET A 84 3.09 -3.60 -3.09
C MET A 84 3.55 -4.31 -1.82
N LEU A 85 3.81 -5.62 -1.89
CA LEU A 85 4.40 -6.37 -0.79
C LEU A 85 5.78 -5.81 -0.41
N MET A 86 6.63 -5.51 -1.39
CA MET A 86 7.96 -4.91 -1.11
C MET A 86 7.83 -3.51 -0.50
N VAL A 87 6.88 -2.71 -0.98
CA VAL A 87 6.60 -1.36 -0.45
C VAL A 87 6.12 -1.44 0.99
N GLU A 88 5.16 -2.31 1.28
CA GLU A 88 4.59 -2.48 2.63
C GLU A 88 5.63 -3.02 3.61
N LEU A 89 6.47 -3.96 3.18
CA LEU A 89 7.61 -4.46 3.97
C LEU A 89 8.63 -3.34 4.26
N ALA A 90 8.97 -2.52 3.26
CA ALA A 90 9.87 -1.39 3.45
C ALA A 90 9.27 -0.35 4.41
N GLN A 91 7.97 -0.06 4.29
CA GLN A 91 7.26 0.85 5.18
C GLN A 91 7.24 0.33 6.62
N GLY A 92 6.90 -0.95 6.82
CA GLY A 92 6.92 -1.57 8.14
C GLY A 92 8.31 -1.65 8.77
N ALA A 93 9.37 -1.74 7.97
CA ALA A 93 10.75 -1.80 8.46
C ALA A 93 11.39 -0.44 8.71
N MET A 94 11.05 0.59 7.91
CA MET A 94 11.76 1.88 7.90
C MET A 94 10.96 3.02 8.52
N VAL A 95 9.64 2.89 8.67
CA VAL A 95 8.78 3.96 9.19
C VAL A 95 8.35 3.63 10.61
N THR A 96 8.95 4.30 11.59
CA THR A 96 8.61 4.16 13.01
C THR A 96 7.11 4.38 13.23
N GLY A 97 6.44 3.38 13.78
CA GLY A 97 4.99 3.42 14.06
C GLY A 97 4.09 2.98 12.90
N ARG A 98 4.64 2.50 11.78
CA ARG A 98 3.87 1.75 10.78
C ARG A 98 4.20 0.27 10.89
N ALA A 99 3.17 -0.56 10.82
CA ALA A 99 3.29 -2.00 10.72
C ALA A 99 2.94 -2.43 9.30
N PHE A 100 3.53 -3.53 8.86
CA PHE A 100 3.13 -4.21 7.62
C PHE A 100 1.64 -4.56 7.67
N ASP A 101 0.89 -4.24 6.62
CA ASP A 101 -0.52 -4.62 6.48
C ASP A 101 -0.82 -5.37 5.17
N ILE A 102 -1.24 -6.64 5.31
CA ILE A 102 -1.64 -7.45 4.15
C ILE A 102 -2.89 -6.91 3.44
N ASP A 103 -3.80 -6.24 4.16
CA ASP A 103 -5.02 -5.69 3.57
C ASP A 103 -4.69 -4.53 2.63
N ASP A 104 -3.65 -3.74 2.93
CA ASP A 104 -3.18 -2.66 2.08
C ASP A 104 -2.61 -3.22 0.76
N VAL A 105 -1.87 -4.33 0.81
CA VAL A 105 -1.39 -5.04 -0.38
C VAL A 105 -2.56 -5.56 -1.22
N ILE A 106 -3.59 -6.12 -0.59
CA ILE A 106 -4.79 -6.62 -1.26
C ILE A 106 -5.57 -5.47 -1.92
N LEU A 107 -5.78 -4.37 -1.21
CA LEU A 107 -6.48 -3.18 -1.71
C LEU A 107 -5.75 -2.56 -2.90
N ASN A 108 -4.44 -2.37 -2.79
CA ASN A 108 -3.63 -1.87 -3.91
C ASN A 108 -3.67 -2.82 -5.11
N THR A 109 -3.59 -4.13 -4.88
CA THR A 109 -3.68 -5.12 -5.97
C THR A 109 -5.05 -5.09 -6.65
N THR A 110 -6.12 -4.87 -5.87
CA THR A 110 -7.49 -4.73 -6.39
C THR A 110 -7.66 -3.42 -7.17
N GLY A 111 -7.04 -2.34 -6.70
CA GLY A 111 -6.95 -1.07 -7.42
C GLY A 111 -6.27 -1.22 -8.77
N ALA A 112 -5.16 -1.97 -8.81
CA ALA A 112 -4.45 -2.28 -10.05
C ALA A 112 -5.28 -3.12 -11.00
N LEU A 113 -6.06 -4.08 -10.50
CA LEU A 113 -7.02 -4.82 -11.33
C LEU A 113 -8.01 -3.85 -11.99
N ALA A 114 -8.61 -2.94 -11.21
CA ALA A 114 -9.56 -1.97 -11.73
C ALA A 114 -8.91 -1.05 -12.78
N GLY A 115 -7.74 -0.47 -12.49
CA GLY A 115 -7.00 0.37 -13.43
C GLY A 115 -6.63 -0.34 -14.72
N TYR A 116 -6.22 -1.61 -14.62
CA TYR A 116 -5.93 -2.45 -15.77
C TYR A 116 -7.17 -2.69 -16.64
N LEU A 117 -8.29 -3.07 -16.03
CA LEU A 117 -9.53 -3.36 -16.77
C LEU A 117 -10.13 -2.12 -17.43
N LEU A 118 -10.13 -0.99 -16.71
CA LEU A 118 -10.68 0.27 -17.20
C LEU A 118 -9.85 0.87 -18.33
N LEU A 119 -8.53 0.93 -18.16
CA LEU A 119 -7.67 1.71 -19.04
C LEU A 119 -6.41 0.96 -19.51
N GLY A 120 -5.70 0.30 -18.59
CA GLY A 120 -4.40 -0.33 -18.89
C GLY A 120 -4.44 -1.33 -20.05
N ARG A 121 -5.48 -2.17 -20.11
CA ARG A 121 -5.65 -3.18 -21.17
C ARG A 121 -5.88 -2.54 -22.55
N ARG A 122 -6.55 -1.38 -22.61
CA ARG A 122 -6.81 -0.66 -23.87
C ARG A 122 -5.55 0.09 -24.31
N LEU A 123 -4.94 0.86 -23.41
CA LEU A 123 -3.73 1.63 -23.69
C LEU A 123 -2.53 0.74 -24.06
N GLY A 124 -2.30 -0.34 -23.32
CA GLY A 124 -1.21 -1.27 -23.60
C GLY A 124 -1.32 -1.93 -24.98
N ARG A 125 -2.55 -2.18 -25.46
CA ARG A 125 -2.80 -2.66 -26.83
C ARG A 125 -2.58 -1.57 -27.87
N ALA A 126 -3.12 -0.37 -27.66
CA ALA A 126 -2.98 0.74 -28.60
C ALA A 126 -1.51 1.16 -28.82
N LEU A 127 -0.72 1.21 -27.75
CA LEU A 127 0.70 1.63 -27.81
C LEU A 127 1.59 0.63 -28.56
N HIS A 128 1.30 -0.66 -28.46
CA HIS A 128 2.11 -1.71 -29.09
C HIS A 128 1.54 -2.24 -30.40
N ALA A 129 0.34 -1.83 -30.80
CA ALA A 129 -0.21 -2.14 -32.13
C ALA A 129 0.48 -1.36 -33.26
N ARG A 130 1.29 -0.35 -32.92
CA ARG A 130 2.07 0.47 -33.88
C ARG A 130 3.55 0.06 -34.00
N ARG A 131 3.96 -1.06 -33.41
CA ARG A 131 5.31 -1.64 -33.56
C ARG A 131 5.19 -2.99 -34.23
#